data_AF-A0A3C1RQ61-F1
#
_entry.id   AF-A0A3C1RQ61-F1
#
_cell.length_a   1.000
_cell.length_b   1.000
_cell.length_c   1.000
_cell.angle_alpha   90.00
_cell.angle_beta   90.00
_cell.angle_gamma   90.00
#
_symmetry.space_group_name_H-M   'P 1'
#
loop_
_entity.id
_entity.type
_entity.pdbx_description
1 polymer ?
#
loop_
_entity_poly.entity_id
_entity_poly.type
_entity_poly.pdbx_seq_one_letter_code
_entity_poly.pdbx_strand_id
1 'polypeptide(L)'
;DRTAIQAIQYPCLIIEVLSASTANYDRGDKFRMYRRNPSLQDYVLVDAEKIAIDLYRKNDRSNWEIFNYQSGDNIDLQSIGLIFPIERR
;
A
#
# COMPACT_ATOMS: atom_id res chain seq x y z
N ASP A 1 29.13 -8.24 2.37
CA ASP A 1 28.34 -9.34 2.93
C ASP A 1 26.87 -9.12 2.59
N ARG A 2 26.30 -10.00 1.77
CA ARG A 2 24.89 -9.96 1.33
C ARG A 2 24.07 -10.83 2.27
N THR A 3 23.92 -10.35 3.50
CA THR A 3 23.35 -11.13 4.60
C THR A 3 21.82 -11.04 4.57
N ALA A 4 21.20 -12.16 4.24
CA ALA A 4 19.78 -12.52 4.42
C ALA A 4 18.71 -11.58 3.82
N ILE A 5 18.21 -11.94 2.62
CA ILE A 5 16.81 -11.62 2.28
C ILE A 5 15.97 -12.48 3.23
N GLN A 6 15.59 -11.94 4.38
CA GLN A 6 14.54 -12.55 5.19
C GLN A 6 13.25 -12.44 4.35
N ALA A 7 12.87 -13.53 3.70
CA ALA A 7 11.65 -13.58 2.91
C ALA A 7 10.46 -13.38 3.86
N ILE A 8 9.78 -12.25 3.75
CA ILE A 8 8.54 -11.99 4.48
C ILE A 8 7.47 -12.89 3.89
N GLN A 9 7.00 -13.85 4.69
CA GLN A 9 5.87 -14.68 4.32
C GLN A 9 4.61 -14.06 4.92
N TYR A 10 3.56 -13.93 4.11
CA TYR A 10 2.25 -13.46 4.55
C TYR A 10 2.24 -12.03 5.16
N PRO A 11 2.64 -10.99 4.40
CA PRO A 11 2.55 -9.61 4.87
C PRO A 11 1.09 -9.19 5.06
N CYS A 12 0.81 -8.45 6.16
CA CYS A 12 -0.46 -7.75 6.36
C CYS A 12 -0.52 -6.39 5.68
N LEU A 13 0.64 -5.81 5.36
CA LEU A 13 0.79 -4.51 4.70
C LEU A 13 1.84 -4.61 3.59
N ILE A 14 1.51 -4.09 2.42
CA ILE A 14 2.47 -3.89 1.32
C ILE A 14 2.38 -2.42 0.89
N ILE A 15 3.53 -1.77 0.73
CA ILE A 15 3.64 -0.38 0.26
C ILE A 15 4.47 -0.38 -1.02
N GLU A 16 3.93 0.20 -2.08
CA GLU A 16 4.57 0.35 -3.37
C GLU A 16 4.73 1.83 -3.69
N VAL A 17 5.95 2.26 -3.97
CA VAL A 17 6.22 3.63 -4.44
C VAL A 17 6.17 3.60 -5.96
N LEU A 18 5.21 4.32 -6.54
CA LEU A 18 5.02 4.36 -7.98
C LEU A 18 6.22 5.03 -8.64
N SER A 19 6.77 4.37 -9.64
CA SER A 19 7.65 5.01 -10.61
C SER A 19 6.82 5.45 -11.82
N ALA A 20 7.28 6.48 -12.53
CA ALA A 20 6.62 6.97 -13.75
C ALA A 20 6.42 5.85 -14.80
N SER A 21 7.26 4.82 -14.80
CA SER A 21 7.18 3.68 -15.73
C SER A 21 6.31 2.52 -15.26
N THR A 22 6.01 2.37 -13.96
CA THR A 22 5.27 1.22 -13.41
C THR A 22 3.88 1.54 -12.87
N ALA A 23 3.50 2.82 -12.83
CA ALA A 23 2.25 3.29 -12.24
C ALA A 23 0.96 2.59 -12.72
N ASN A 24 0.90 2.18 -13.99
CA ASN A 24 -0.25 1.43 -14.53
C ASN A 24 -0.22 -0.07 -14.16
N TYR A 25 0.98 -0.65 -14.05
CA TYR A 25 1.17 -2.06 -13.70
C TYR A 25 0.86 -2.29 -12.21
N ASP A 26 1.36 -1.42 -11.33
CA ASP A 26 1.20 -1.52 -9.87
C ASP A 26 -0.28 -1.41 -9.45
N ARG A 27 -1.07 -0.61 -10.18
CA ARG A 27 -2.53 -0.48 -10.00
C ARG A 27 -3.33 -1.69 -10.49
N GLY A 28 -2.77 -2.51 -11.37
CA GLY A 28 -3.48 -3.56 -12.09
C GLY A 28 -3.05 -4.97 -11.67
N ASP A 29 -2.07 -5.50 -12.38
CA ASP A 29 -1.67 -6.91 -12.28
C ASP A 29 -1.03 -7.25 -10.94
N LYS A 30 -0.21 -6.34 -10.41
CA LYS A 30 0.52 -6.56 -9.16
C LYS A 30 -0.43 -6.65 -7.97
N PHE A 31 -1.38 -5.71 -7.86
CA PHE A 31 -2.44 -5.77 -6.86
C PHE A 31 -3.30 -7.04 -7.00
N ARG A 32 -3.68 -7.45 -8.22
CA ARG A 32 -4.42 -8.70 -8.48
C ARG A 32 -3.69 -9.94 -7.97
N MET A 33 -2.36 -9.95 -8.05
CA MET A 33 -1.53 -11.03 -7.53
C MET A 33 -1.49 -10.99 -6.00
N TYR A 34 -1.17 -9.83 -5.39
CA TYR A 34 -0.98 -9.72 -3.95
C TYR A 34 -2.25 -9.89 -3.14
N ARG A 35 -3.41 -9.43 -3.64
CA ARG A 35 -4.69 -9.56 -2.94
C ARG A 35 -5.13 -11.01 -2.71
N ARG A 36 -4.46 -11.98 -3.35
CA ARG A 36 -4.65 -13.42 -3.10
C ARG A 36 -4.03 -13.90 -1.79
N ASN A 37 -3.09 -13.13 -1.22
CA ASN A 37 -2.54 -13.42 0.10
C ASN A 37 -3.63 -13.19 1.17
N PRO A 38 -4.04 -14.23 1.92
CA PRO A 38 -5.12 -14.11 2.90
C PRO A 38 -4.79 -13.18 4.07
N SER A 39 -3.50 -13.02 4.39
CA SER A 39 -3.03 -12.17 5.48
C SER A 39 -3.00 -10.67 5.13
N LEU A 40 -3.05 -10.32 3.84
CA LEU A 40 -2.96 -8.94 3.40
C LEU A 40 -4.23 -8.18 3.78
N GLN A 41 -4.05 -7.08 4.51
CA GLN A 41 -5.10 -6.21 5.01
C GLN A 41 -5.05 -4.85 4.33
N ASP A 42 -3.85 -4.28 4.17
CA ASP A 42 -3.63 -2.99 3.52
C ASP A 42 -2.63 -3.12 2.35
N TYR A 43 -2.95 -2.50 1.22
CA TYR A 43 -2.06 -2.34 0.07
C TYR A 43 -2.02 -0.88 -0.33
N VAL A 44 -0.84 -0.28 -0.27
CA VAL A 44 -0.65 1.17 -0.40
C VAL A 44 0.13 1.46 -1.67
N LEU A 45 -0.38 2.38 -2.49
CA LEU A 45 0.35 2.95 -3.62
C LEU A 45 0.70 4.41 -3.30
N VAL A 46 1.98 4.76 -3.38
CA VAL A 46 2.48 6.11 -3.10
C VAL A 46 2.91 6.77 -4.41
N ASP A 47 2.27 7.88 -4.78
CA ASP A 47 2.69 8.77 -5.87
C ASP A 47 3.46 9.96 -5.25
N ALA A 48 4.79 9.85 -5.22
CA ALA A 48 5.65 10.85 -4.60
C ALA A 48 5.74 12.17 -5.39
N GLU A 49 5.45 12.15 -6.70
CA GLU A 49 5.42 13.35 -7.53
C GLU A 49 4.17 14.20 -7.22
N LYS A 50 3.03 13.54 -7.02
CA LYS A 50 1.75 14.19 -6.72
C LYS A 50 1.49 14.37 -5.23
N ILE A 51 2.29 13.75 -4.36
CA ILE A 51 2.08 13.70 -2.91
C ILE A 51 0.67 13.15 -2.63
N ALA A 52 0.43 11.94 -3.15
CA ALA A 52 -0.84 11.26 -3.04
C ALA A 52 -0.65 9.79 -2.69
N ILE A 53 -1.63 9.22 -2.00
CA ILE A 53 -1.65 7.82 -1.61
C ILE A 53 -3.00 7.19 -1.96
N ASP A 54 -2.97 6.03 -2.64
CA ASP A 54 -4.13 5.16 -2.77
C ASP A 54 -3.97 3.97 -1.80
N LEU A 55 -4.83 3.90 -0.80
CA LEU A 55 -4.90 2.78 0.16
C LEU A 55 -6.04 1.84 -0.24
N TYR A 56 -5.69 0.61 -0.59
CA TYR A 56 -6.63 -0.49 -0.74
C TYR A 56 -6.71 -1.26 0.58
N ARG A 57 -7.88 -1.30 1.21
CA ARG A 57 -8.11 -2.00 2.47
C ARG A 57 -9.08 -3.15 2.30
N LYS A 58 -8.73 -4.31 2.85
CA LYS A 58 -9.63 -5.45 2.94
C LYS A 58 -10.54 -5.30 4.16
N ASN A 59 -11.85 -5.28 3.95
CA ASN A 59 -12.82 -5.22 5.03
C ASN A 59 -13.20 -6.63 5.56
N ASP A 60 -14.01 -6.67 6.62
CA ASP A 60 -14.45 -7.92 7.26
C ASP A 60 -15.23 -8.87 6.34
N ARG A 61 -15.78 -8.34 5.24
CA ARG A 61 -16.49 -9.12 4.20
C ARG A 61 -15.55 -9.60 3.10
N SER A 62 -14.24 -9.44 3.27
CA SER A 62 -13.20 -9.72 2.27
C SER A 62 -13.31 -8.92 0.96
N ASN A 63 -14.03 -7.78 0.99
CA ASN A 63 -14.04 -6.82 -0.11
C ASN A 63 -12.89 -5.83 0.04
N TRP A 64 -12.43 -5.28 -1.08
CA TRP A 64 -11.39 -4.26 -1.12
C TRP A 64 -12.02 -2.88 -1.33
N GLU A 65 -11.82 -2.00 -0.36
CA GLU A 65 -12.21 -0.59 -0.40
C GLU A 65 -11.00 0.27 -0.76
N ILE A 66 -11.22 1.38 -1.44
CA ILE A 66 -10.15 2.33 -1.79
C ILE A 66 -10.36 3.65 -1.04
N PHE A 67 -9.30 4.12 -0.40
CA PHE A 67 -9.22 5.42 0.25
C PHE A 67 -8.12 6.21 -0.45
N ASN A 68 -8.47 7.37 -0.98
CA ASN A 68 -7.52 8.25 -1.66
C ASN A 68 -7.15 9.38 -0.70
N TYR A 69 -5.85 9.56 -0.47
CA TYR A 69 -5.30 10.61 0.38
C TYR A 69 -4.40 11.54 -0.43
N GLN A 70 -4.37 12.80 0.00
CA GLN A 70 -3.57 13.88 -0.58
C GLN A 70 -2.75 14.58 0.50
N SER A 71 -1.86 15.48 0.08
CA SER A 71 -1.12 16.34 1.01
C SER A 71 -2.05 17.05 1.99
N GLY A 72 -1.74 16.97 3.28
CA GLY A 72 -2.53 17.53 4.38
C GLY A 72 -3.46 16.52 5.06
N ASP A 73 -3.74 15.37 4.42
CA ASP A 73 -4.53 14.31 5.05
C ASP A 73 -3.71 13.51 6.07
N ASN A 74 -4.41 12.83 6.99
CA ASN A 74 -3.82 11.78 7.81
C ASN A 74 -4.19 10.42 7.23
N ILE A 75 -3.18 9.62 6.90
CA ILE A 75 -3.39 8.22 6.54
C ILE A 75 -3.50 7.37 7.80
N ASP A 76 -4.48 6.48 7.83
CA ASP A 76 -4.69 5.49 8.88
C ASP A 76 -4.39 4.10 8.33
N LEU A 77 -3.29 3.48 8.77
CA LEU A 77 -2.89 2.12 8.45
C LEU A 77 -3.30 1.17 9.58
N GLN A 78 -4.56 0.73 9.54
CA GLN A 78 -5.16 -0.12 10.58
C GLN A 78 -4.46 -1.46 10.72
N SER A 79 -3.89 -2.00 9.65
CA SER A 79 -3.12 -3.26 9.67
C SER A 79 -1.93 -3.26 10.64
N ILE A 80 -1.42 -2.07 10.99
CA ILE A 80 -0.29 -1.88 11.90
C ILE A 80 -0.57 -0.85 13.03
N GLY A 81 -1.79 -0.33 13.12
CA GLY A 81 -2.17 0.67 14.14
C GLY A 81 -1.39 1.98 14.06
N LEU A 82 -1.07 2.45 12.85
CA LEU A 82 -0.27 3.65 12.63
C LEU A 82 -1.06 4.74 11.89
N ILE A 83 -1.03 5.96 12.42
CA ILE A 83 -1.63 7.15 11.81
C ILE A 83 -0.55 8.22 11.66
N PHE A 84 -0.45 8.83 10.48
CA PHE A 84 0.52 9.90 10.24
C PHE A 84 0.04 10.88 9.14
N PRO A 85 0.51 12.15 9.16
CA PRO A 85 0.18 13.12 8.12
C PRO A 85 0.93 12.85 6.82
N ILE A 86 0.30 13.18 5.70
CA ILE A 86 0.95 13.23 4.39
C ILE A 86 1.42 14.66 4.14
N GLU A 87 2.72 14.87 4.09
CA GLU A 87 3.32 16.18 3.87
C GLU A 87 4.56 16.09 2.97
N ARG A 88 4.85 17.18 2.27
CA ARG A 88 6.14 17.34 1.58
C ARG A 88 7.15 17.88 2.59
N ARG A 89 8.26 17.16 2.80
CA ARG A 89 9.41 17.69 3.55
C ARG A 89 10.33 18.53 2.67
#